data_AF-X1M833-F1
#
_entry.id   AF-X1M833-F1
#
_cell.length_a   1.000
_cell.length_b   1.000
_cell.length_c   1.000
_cell.angle_alpha   90.00
_cell.angle_beta   90.00
_cell.angle_gamma   90.00
#
_symmetry.space_group_name_H-M   'P 1'
#
loop_
_entity.id
_entity.type
_entity.pdbx_description
1 polymer ?
#
loop_
_entity_poly.entity_id
_entity_poly.type
_entity_poly.pdbx_seq_one_letter_code
_entity_poly.pdbx_strand_id
1 'polypeptide(L)'
;AGAEVIVTHQGSTPLEAVVYKKPSLIVPNPELKRTFPKRDSEIFAKKVGATILSDVTLERLIEAITKTKKRKVPVLRDGAKVLADMILNL
;
A
#
# COMPACT_ATOMS: atom_id res chain seq x y z
N ALA A 1 14.71 8.94 3.58
CA ALA A 1 13.76 9.65 2.69
C ALA A 1 12.91 10.64 3.50
N GLY A 2 12.86 11.91 3.06
CA GLY A 2 12.15 13.01 3.74
C GLY A 2 10.66 13.14 3.39
N ALA A 3 10.13 12.30 2.51
CA ALA A 3 8.71 12.34 2.14
C ALA A 3 7.79 12.04 3.34
N GLU A 4 6.69 12.79 3.44
CA GLU A 4 5.64 12.59 4.45
C GLU A 4 4.63 11.51 4.04
N VAL A 5 4.30 11.43 2.74
CA VAL A 5 3.37 10.45 2.14
C VAL A 5 3.92 10.00 0.80
N ILE A 6 3.74 8.72 0.49
CA ILE A 6 4.05 8.16 -0.84
C ILE A 6 2.74 8.02 -1.63
N VAL A 7 2.62 8.72 -2.75
CA VAL A 7 1.50 8.56 -3.69
C VAL A 7 1.99 7.71 -4.86
N THR A 8 1.31 6.60 -5.14
CA THR A 8 1.73 5.65 -6.18
C THR A 8 0.55 4.84 -6.70
N HIS A 9 0.75 4.10 -7.80
CA HIS A 9 -0.22 3.14 -8.30
C HIS A 9 -0.04 1.76 -7.64
N GLN A 10 -0.78 0.74 -8.09
CA GLN A 10 -0.59 -0.62 -7.59
C GLN A 10 0.79 -1.16 -7.98
N GLY A 11 1.46 -1.91 -7.09
CA GLY A 11 2.79 -2.47 -7.37
C GLY A 11 3.56 -2.80 -6.09
N SER A 12 4.89 -2.86 -6.18
CA SER A 12 5.77 -3.11 -5.02
C SER A 12 5.98 -1.89 -4.14
N THR A 13 5.86 -0.67 -4.67
CA THR A 13 6.14 0.57 -3.93
C THR A 13 5.31 0.74 -2.64
N PRO A 14 4.01 0.40 -2.59
CA PRO A 14 3.28 0.42 -1.32
C PRO A 14 3.87 -0.52 -0.25
N LEU A 15 4.46 -1.65 -0.65
CA LEU A 15 5.15 -2.56 0.27
C LEU A 15 6.45 -1.93 0.79
N GLU A 16 7.25 -1.34 -0.09
CA GLU A 16 8.46 -0.60 0.28
C GLU A 16 8.15 0.56 1.23
N ALA A 17 7.07 1.31 0.95
CA ALA A 17 6.63 2.41 1.80
C ALA A 17 6.42 1.95 3.26
N VAL A 18 5.84 0.75 3.45
CA VAL A 18 5.67 0.18 4.79
C VAL A 18 7.01 -0.15 5.44
N VAL A 19 7.96 -0.73 4.70
CA VAL A 19 9.32 -1.03 5.20
C VAL A 19 10.02 0.25 5.66
N TYR A 20 9.89 1.34 4.91
CA TYR A 20 10.43 2.66 5.28
C TYR A 20 9.57 3.43 6.30
N LYS A 21 8.51 2.81 6.84
CA LYS A 21 7.57 3.40 7.81
C LYS A 21 6.93 4.69 7.29
N LYS A 22 6.61 4.73 5.99
CA LYS A 22 5.95 5.86 5.33
C LYS A 22 4.50 5.53 4.98
N PRO A 23 3.54 6.39 5.35
CA PRO A 23 2.15 6.18 4.94
C PRO A 23 2.03 6.36 3.42
N SER A 24 1.18 5.54 2.80
CA SER A 24 1.03 5.50 1.36
C SER A 24 -0.42 5.61 0.90
N LEU A 25 -0.61 6.26 -0.24
CA LEU A 25 -1.86 6.42 -0.96
C LEU A 25 -1.71 5.72 -2.32
N ILE A 26 -2.53 4.68 -2.53
CA ILE A 26 -2.64 3.96 -3.79
C ILE A 26 -3.72 4.64 -4.63
N VAL A 27 -3.33 5.06 -5.83
CA VAL A 27 -4.22 5.56 -6.88
C VAL A 27 -4.21 4.54 -8.03
N PRO A 28 -5.22 3.66 -8.11
CA PRO A 28 -5.28 2.63 -9.13
C PRO A 28 -5.15 3.16 -10.56
N ASN A 29 -4.30 2.54 -11.37
CA ASN A 29 -4.28 2.83 -12.80
C ASN A 29 -5.52 2.17 -13.45
N PRO A 30 -6.45 2.95 -14.05
CA PRO A 30 -7.66 2.41 -14.65
C PRO A 30 -7.41 1.52 -15.88
N GLU A 31 -6.22 1.58 -16.49
CA GLU A 31 -5.84 0.75 -17.63
C GLU A 31 -5.42 -0.67 -17.21
N LEU A 32 -4.94 -0.85 -15.97
CA LEU A 32 -4.40 -2.12 -15.46
C LEU A 32 -5.48 -3.05 -14.87
N LYS A 33 -6.64 -3.16 -15.54
CA LYS A 33 -7.80 -3.91 -15.03
C LYS A 33 -7.56 -5.42 -14.88
N ARG A 34 -6.68 -6.00 -15.70
CA ARG A 34 -6.38 -7.45 -15.69
C ARG A 34 -5.38 -7.84 -14.60
N THR A 35 -4.35 -7.02 -14.40
CA THR A 35 -3.24 -7.34 -13.48
C THR A 35 -3.57 -6.95 -12.04
N PHE A 36 -4.35 -5.90 -11.86
CA PHE A 36 -4.74 -5.40 -10.54
C PHE A 36 -6.25 -5.15 -10.47
N PRO A 37 -7.06 -6.21 -10.35
CA PRO A 37 -8.48 -6.06 -10.07
C PRO A 37 -8.71 -5.12 -8.87
N LYS A 38 -9.81 -4.37 -8.90
CA LYS A 38 -10.15 -3.44 -7.81
C LYS A 38 -10.13 -4.13 -6.45
N ARG A 39 -10.70 -5.34 -6.39
CA ARG A 39 -10.79 -6.13 -5.16
C ARG A 39 -9.40 -6.49 -4.60
N ASP A 40 -8.48 -6.90 -5.46
CA ASP A 40 -7.12 -7.26 -5.05
C ASP A 40 -6.35 -6.03 -4.58
N SER A 41 -6.57 -4.89 -5.24
CA SER A 41 -6.01 -3.60 -4.85
C SER A 41 -6.47 -3.17 -3.45
N GLU A 42 -7.76 -3.35 -3.14
CA GLU A 42 -8.32 -3.07 -1.80
C GLU A 42 -7.75 -4.00 -0.72
N ILE A 43 -7.64 -5.30 -1.01
CA ILE A 43 -7.07 -6.28 -0.08
C ILE A 43 -5.58 -5.99 0.17
N PHE A 44 -4.84 -5.68 -0.90
CA PHE A 44 -3.43 -5.32 -0.81
C PHE A 44 -3.26 -4.05 0.02
N ALA A 45 -4.02 -2.99 -0.28
CA ALA A 45 -4.01 -1.74 0.49
C ALA A 45 -4.27 -1.99 1.98
N LYS A 46 -5.22 -2.86 2.33
CA LYS A 46 -5.49 -3.25 3.72
C LYS A 46 -4.28 -3.94 4.37
N LYS A 47 -3.62 -4.88 3.68
CA LYS A 47 -2.46 -5.61 4.20
C LYS A 47 -1.26 -4.70 4.46
N VAL A 48 -1.03 -3.71 3.58
CA VAL A 48 0.07 -2.75 3.71
C VAL A 48 -0.33 -1.47 4.48
N GLY A 49 -1.58 -1.37 4.94
CA GLY A 49 -2.07 -0.17 5.66
C GLY A 49 -2.18 1.09 4.79
N ALA A 50 -2.21 0.96 3.47
CA ALA A 50 -2.34 2.08 2.54
C ALA A 50 -3.79 2.59 2.46
N THR A 51 -3.93 3.87 2.11
CA THR A 51 -5.20 4.43 1.62
C THR A 51 -5.36 4.07 0.14
N ILE A 52 -6.59 3.82 -0.32
CA ILE A 52 -6.88 3.61 -1.75
C ILE A 52 -7.88 4.65 -2.23
N LEU A 53 -7.59 5.29 -3.37
CA LEU A 53 -8.46 6.29 -4.01
C LEU A 53 -8.81 5.82 -5.41
N SER A 54 -9.99 5.22 -5.59
CA SER A 54 -10.41 4.66 -6.89
C SER A 54 -11.04 5.67 -7.85
N ASP A 55 -11.45 6.84 -7.37
CA ASP A 55 -12.11 7.87 -8.16
C ASP A 55 -11.40 9.19 -7.93
N VAL A 56 -10.71 9.64 -8.98
CA VAL A 56 -9.66 10.65 -8.90
C VAL A 56 -10.21 11.98 -9.40
N THR A 57 -10.47 12.87 -8.45
CA THR A 57 -10.60 14.31 -8.70
C THR A 57 -9.53 15.05 -7.91
N LEU A 58 -9.27 16.31 -8.24
CA LEU A 58 -8.28 17.14 -7.53
C LEU A 58 -8.62 17.23 -6.04
N GLU A 59 -9.88 17.50 -5.72
CA GLU A 59 -10.37 17.69 -4.35
C GLU A 59 -10.20 16.40 -3.54
N ARG A 60 -10.59 15.27 -4.13
CA ARG A 60 -10.48 13.96 -3.48
C ARG A 60 -9.04 13.51 -3.30
N LEU A 61 -8.17 13.85 -4.25
CA LEU A 61 -6.74 13.56 -4.13
C LEU A 61 -6.11 14.36 -2.98
N ILE A 62 -6.38 15.66 -2.88
CA ILE A 62 -5.89 16.51 -1.78
C ILE A 62 -6.38 16.01 -0.42
N GLU A 63 -7.68 15.67 -0.34
CA GLU A 63 -8.28 15.12 0.87
C GLU A 63 -7.64 13.77 1.26
N ALA A 64 -7.45 12.88 0.28
CA ALA A 64 -6.85 11.57 0.50
C ALA A 64 -5.40 11.67 0.97
N ILE A 65 -4.60 12.57 0.39
CA ILE A 65 -3.22 12.83 0.85
C ILE A 65 -3.22 13.31 2.31
N THR A 66 -4.07 14.28 2.62
CA THR A 66 -4.16 14.87 3.97
C THR A 66 -4.56 13.84 5.02
N LYS A 67 -5.54 12.96 4.71
CA LYS A 67 -5.94 11.86 5.58
C LYS A 67 -4.85 10.81 5.73
N THR A 68 -4.14 10.50 4.64
CA THR A 68 -3.08 9.48 4.62
C THR A 68 -1.89 9.87 5.49
N LYS A 69 -1.50 11.15 5.51
CA LYS A 69 -0.44 11.67 6.39
C LYS A 69 -0.61 11.28 7.86
N LYS A 70 -1.85 11.14 8.33
CA LYS A 70 -2.20 10.88 9.73
C LYS A 70 -2.30 9.38 10.06
N ARG A 71 -2.18 8.48 9.07
CA ARG A 71 -2.31 7.04 9.31
C ARG A 71 -1.08 6.45 9.97
N LYS A 72 -1.32 5.52 10.89
CA LYS A 72 -0.26 4.64 11.42
C LYS A 72 0.09 3.59 10.38
N VAL A 73 1.39 3.44 10.12
CA VAL A 73 1.93 2.44 9.22
C VAL A 73 2.09 1.12 9.99
N PRO A 74 1.59 -0.02 9.48
CA PRO A 74 1.73 -1.30 10.17
C PRO A 74 3.19 -1.76 10.17
N VAL A 75 3.54 -2.61 11.13
CA VAL A 75 4.81 -3.36 11.10
C VAL A 75 4.53 -4.71 10.45
N LEU A 76 5.26 -5.02 9.38
CA LEU A 76 5.14 -6.31 8.71
C LEU A 76 5.98 -7.35 9.43
N ARG A 77 5.48 -8.59 9.42
CA ARG A 77 6.27 -9.76 9.85
C ARG A 77 7.36 -10.01 8.83
N ASP A 78 8.49 -10.54 9.30
CA ASP A 78 9.50 -11.09 8.41
C ASP A 78 8.95 -12.37 7.75
N GLY A 79 8.48 -12.22 6.51
CA GLY A 79 7.90 -13.31 5.74
C GLY A 79 8.94 -14.38 5.36
N ALA A 80 10.20 -13.99 5.16
CA ALA A 80 11.27 -14.92 4.82
C ALA A 80 11.57 -15.82 6.02
N LYS A 81 11.66 -15.24 7.23
CA LYS A 81 11.80 -16.01 8.46
C LYS A 81 10.63 -16.96 8.68
N VAL A 82 9.40 -16.46 8.56
CA VAL A 82 8.19 -17.29 8.75
C VAL A 82 8.17 -18.48 7.78
N LEU A 83 8.54 -18.26 6.52
CA LEU A 83 8.61 -19.33 5.53
C LEU A 83 9.73 -20.33 5.84
N ALA A 84 10.92 -19.86 6.22
CA ALA A 84 12.02 -20.73 6.59
C ALA A 84 11.68 -21.62 7.79
N ASP A 85 11.05 -21.05 8.83
CA ASP A 85 10.57 -21.77 10.00
C ASP A 85 9.54 -22.86 9.61
N MET A 86 8.65 -22.59 8.65
CA MET A 86 7.70 -23.59 8.16
C MET A 86 8.41 -24.76 7.46
N ILE A 87 9.37 -24.47 6.58
CA ILE A 87 10.11 -25.49 5.82
C ILE A 87 10.93 -26.39 6.74
N LEU A 88 11.59 -25.82 7.76
CA LEU A 88 12.41 -26.58 8.72
C LEU A 88 11.59 -27.49 9.65
N ASN A 89 10.28 -27.26 9.76
CA ASN A 89 9.34 -28.05 10.58
C ASN A 89 8.44 -29.00 9.75
N LEU A 90 8.72 -29.18 8.46
CA LEU A 90 8.10 -30.21 7.61
C LEU A 90 8.75 -31.57 7.86
#